data_AF-A0A183FAY0-F1
#
_entry.id   AF-A0A183FAY0-F1
#
_cell.length_a   1.000
_cell.length_b   1.000
_cell.length_c   1.000
_cell.angle_alpha   90.00
_cell.angle_beta   90.00
_cell.angle_gamma   90.00
#
_symmetry.space_group_name_H-M   'P 1'
#
loop_
_entity.id
_entity.type
_entity.pdbx_description
1 polymer ?
#
loop_
_entity_poly.entity_id
_entity_poly.type
_entity_poly.pdbx_seq_one_letter_code
_entity_poly.pdbx_strand_id
1 'polypeptide(L)'
;MAKGPKLSTCEKAQVAALHASGVSNRKIAAQLRWSFNGINCYLKDTEAYKQTAGRPRKLSAREERLLRTASNSTPSAENFRRHLDLLCRNERYYEA
;
A
#
# COMPACT_ATOMS: atom_id res chain seq x y z
N MET A 1 9.64 2.19 12.65
CA MET A 1 8.67 2.40 11.55
C MET A 1 7.84 3.64 11.87
N ALA A 2 7.60 4.52 10.89
CA ALA A 2 6.83 5.74 11.11
C ALA A 2 5.38 5.38 11.51
N LYS A 3 4.93 5.86 12.68
CA LYS A 3 3.61 5.56 13.25
C LYS A 3 2.47 6.45 12.72
N GLY A 4 2.78 7.48 11.93
CA GLY A 4 1.80 8.49 11.51
C GLY A 4 1.23 8.24 10.10
N PRO A 5 0.04 8.80 9.81
CA PRO A 5 -0.47 8.86 8.44
C PRO A 5 0.52 9.57 7.51
N LYS A 6 0.38 9.35 6.20
CA LYS A 6 1.10 10.11 5.16
C LYS A 6 0.28 11.34 4.79
N LEU A 7 0.94 12.41 4.30
CA LEU A 7 0.23 13.58 3.79
C LEU A 7 -0.78 13.19 2.71
N SER A 8 -2.00 13.69 2.85
CA SER A 8 -3.06 13.65 1.85
C SER A 8 -2.65 14.41 0.58
N THR A 9 -3.26 14.08 -0.56
CA THR A 9 -3.06 14.79 -1.83
C THR A 9 -3.27 16.30 -1.69
N CYS A 10 -4.29 16.72 -0.92
CA CYS A 10 -4.55 18.14 -0.67
C CYS A 10 -3.44 18.78 0.16
N GLU A 11 -2.97 18.10 1.22
CA GLU A 11 -1.89 18.59 2.07
C GLU A 11 -0.57 18.68 1.31
N LYS A 12 -0.28 17.70 0.44
CA LYS A 12 0.88 17.72 -0.47
C LYS A 12 0.88 18.95 -1.37
N ALA A 13 -0.28 19.29 -1.96
CA ALA A 13 -0.44 20.48 -2.79
C ALA A 13 -0.24 21.77 -1.98
N GLN A 14 -0.77 21.83 -0.75
CA GLN A 14 -0.57 22.96 0.16
C GLN A 14 0.91 23.13 0.54
N VAL A 15 1.61 22.05 0.88
CA VAL A 15 3.05 22.08 1.16
C VAL A 15 3.83 22.57 -0.05
N ALA A 16 3.51 22.07 -1.25
CA ALA A 16 4.19 22.50 -2.48
C ALA A 16 4.00 24.00 -2.74
N ALA A 17 2.77 24.52 -2.59
CA ALA A 17 2.48 25.94 -2.76
C ALA A 17 3.20 26.82 -1.71
N LEU A 18 3.20 26.41 -0.45
CA LEU A 18 3.86 27.16 0.63
C LEU A 18 5.40 27.11 0.53
N HIS A 19 5.95 25.99 0.06
CA HIS A 19 7.37 25.87 -0.20
C HIS A 19 7.79 26.74 -1.39
N ALA A 20 6.98 26.78 -2.45
CA ALA A 20 7.22 27.63 -3.62
C ALA A 20 7.16 29.14 -3.28
N SER A 21 6.35 29.53 -2.29
CA SER A 21 6.31 30.91 -1.78
C SER A 21 7.44 31.25 -0.78
N GLY A 22 8.37 30.32 -0.53
CA GLY A 22 9.55 30.55 0.32
C GLY A 22 9.27 30.46 1.82
N VAL A 23 8.14 29.88 2.25
CA VAL A 23 7.84 29.67 3.67
C VAL A 23 8.76 28.59 4.23
N SER A 24 9.32 28.82 5.42
CA SER A 24 10.21 27.84 6.05
C SER A 24 9.47 26.55 6.45
N ASN A 25 10.14 25.40 6.33
CA ASN A 25 9.55 24.08 6.63
C ASN A 25 8.95 23.99 8.04
N ARG A 26 9.53 24.69 9.04
CA ARG A 26 8.97 24.78 10.40
C ARG A 26 7.62 25.51 10.44
N LYS A 27 7.48 26.60 9.68
CA LYS A 27 6.22 27.35 9.57
C LYS A 27 5.16 26.53 8.82
N ILE A 28 5.55 25.86 7.74
CA ILE A 28 4.67 24.95 6.99
C ILE A 28 4.13 23.84 7.91
N ALA A 29 5.03 23.21 8.68
CA ALA A 29 4.66 22.17 9.64
C ALA A 29 3.67 22.67 10.70
N ALA A 30 3.91 23.86 11.26
CA ALA A 30 2.99 24.47 12.23
C ALA A 30 1.62 24.80 11.62
N GLN A 31 1.59 25.35 10.41
CA GLN A 31 0.36 25.73 9.72
C GLN A 31 -0.51 24.50 9.37
N LEU A 32 0.11 23.42 8.92
CA LEU A 32 -0.59 22.18 8.54
C LEU A 32 -0.75 21.19 9.71
N ARG A 33 -0.28 21.55 10.92
CA ARG A 33 -0.24 20.67 12.10
C ARG A 33 0.47 19.33 11.84
N TRP A 34 1.48 19.36 10.99
CA TRP A 34 2.35 18.21 10.70
C TRP A 34 3.66 18.29 11.48
N SER A 35 4.33 17.16 11.61
CA SER A 35 5.68 17.15 12.16
C SER A 35 6.67 17.76 11.16
N PHE A 36 7.66 18.49 11.68
CA PHE A 36 8.77 19.03 10.88
C PHE A 36 9.47 17.94 10.05
N ASN A 37 9.71 16.77 10.65
CA ASN A 37 10.27 15.62 9.93
C ASN A 37 9.34 15.10 8.83
N GLY A 38 8.02 15.09 9.04
CA GLY A 38 7.06 14.70 8.01
C GLY A 38 7.16 15.58 6.75
N ILE A 39 7.26 16.90 6.95
CA ILE A 39 7.44 17.88 5.86
C ILE A 39 8.81 17.73 5.19
N ASN A 40 9.90 17.61 5.96
CA ASN A 40 11.23 17.41 5.39
C ASN A 40 11.33 16.11 4.58
N CYS A 41 10.77 15.00 5.09
CA CYS A 41 10.76 13.73 4.36
C CYS A 41 9.97 13.84 3.05
N TYR A 42 8.88 14.60 3.02
CA TYR A 42 8.12 14.84 1.80
C TYR A 42 8.89 15.70 0.80
N LEU A 43 9.47 16.82 1.24
CA LEU A 43 10.20 17.75 0.36
C LEU A 43 11.53 17.17 -0.15
N LYS A 44 12.16 16.27 0.61
CA LYS A 44 13.40 15.61 0.20
C LYS A 44 13.20 14.70 -1.01
N ASP A 45 12.06 14.00 -1.06
CA ASP A 45 11.74 13.09 -2.16
C ASP A 45 10.21 12.99 -2.34
N THR A 46 9.68 13.87 -3.17
CA THR A 46 8.24 13.95 -3.43
C THR A 46 7.71 12.72 -4.18
N GLU A 47 8.52 12.13 -5.06
CA GLU A 47 8.15 10.98 -5.87
C GLU A 47 8.15 9.68 -5.07
N ALA A 48 9.14 9.49 -4.18
CA ALA A 48 9.18 8.34 -3.29
C ALA A 48 8.22 8.48 -2.08
N TYR A 49 7.62 9.66 -1.87
CA TYR A 49 6.57 9.88 -0.88
C TYR A 49 5.21 9.29 -1.33
N LYS A 50 5.23 8.03 -1.75
CA LYS A 50 4.05 7.23 -2.07
C LYS A 50 3.77 6.26 -0.92
N GLN A 51 2.53 5.78 -0.87
CA GLN A 51 2.23 4.66 0.02
C GLN A 51 3.00 3.44 -0.49
N THR A 52 3.70 2.77 0.41
CA THR A 52 4.35 1.51 0.07
C THR A 52 3.26 0.49 -0.26
N ALA A 53 3.40 -0.19 -1.40
CA ALA A 53 2.53 -1.30 -1.72
C ALA A 53 2.56 -2.32 -0.57
N GLY A 54 1.40 -2.92 -0.28
CA GLY A 54 1.31 -3.99 0.70
C GLY A 54 2.11 -5.22 0.27
N ARG A 55 2.12 -6.24 1.14
CA ARG A 55 2.72 -7.53 0.83
C ARG A 55 2.17 -8.07 -0.50
N PRO A 56 3.03 -8.60 -1.40
CA PRO A 56 2.55 -9.21 -2.63
C PRO A 56 1.57 -10.34 -2.33
N ARG A 57 0.56 -10.49 -3.19
CA ARG A 57 -0.40 -11.59 -3.10
C ARG A 57 0.33 -12.92 -3.39
N LYS A 58 -0.11 -13.99 -2.73
CA LYS A 58 0.42 -15.35 -2.99
C LYS A 58 0.03 -15.86 -4.39
N LEU A 59 -1.06 -15.36 -4.95
CA LEU A 59 -1.60 -15.75 -6.24
C LEU A 59 -1.48 -14.62 -7.27
N SER A 60 -1.23 -14.99 -8.51
CA SER A 60 -1.31 -14.07 -9.65
C SER A 60 -2.77 -13.77 -10.03
N ALA A 61 -3.02 -12.66 -10.72
CA ALA A 61 -4.35 -12.31 -11.21
C ALA A 61 -4.93 -13.38 -12.17
N ARG A 62 -4.06 -14.15 -12.84
CA ARG A 62 -4.46 -15.27 -13.71
C ARG A 62 -4.96 -16.46 -12.87
N GLU A 63 -4.24 -16.80 -11.81
CA GLU A 63 -4.63 -17.87 -10.88
C GLU A 63 -5.94 -17.52 -10.15
N GLU A 64 -6.10 -16.27 -9.71
CA GLU A 64 -7.35 -15.81 -9.10
C GLU A 64 -8.57 -15.97 -10.03
N ARG A 65 -8.40 -15.75 -11.34
CA ARG A 65 -9.49 -15.99 -12.32
C ARG A 65 -9.84 -17.47 -12.44
N LEU A 66 -8.86 -18.36 -12.28
CA LEU A 66 -9.09 -19.80 -12.35
C LEU A 66 -9.88 -20.30 -11.14
N LEU A 67 -9.91 -19.59 -10.01
CA LEU A 67 -10.84 -19.89 -8.91
C LEU A 67 -12.32 -19.87 -9.35
N ARG A 68 -12.68 -19.16 -10.43
CA ARG A 68 -14.04 -19.25 -11.00
C ARG A 68 -14.39 -20.65 -11.50
N THR A 69 -13.40 -21.44 -11.93
CA THR A 69 -13.62 -22.85 -12.30
C THR A 69 -13.92 -23.71 -11.07
N ALA A 70 -13.36 -23.36 -9.91
CA ALA A 70 -13.73 -23.93 -8.60
C ALA A 70 -15.16 -23.58 -8.18
N SER A 71 -15.75 -22.50 -8.70
CA SER A 71 -17.17 -22.19 -8.43
C SER A 71 -18.11 -23.06 -9.27
N ASN A 72 -17.66 -23.55 -10.43
CA ASN A 72 -18.47 -24.37 -11.35
C ASN A 72 -18.28 -25.87 -11.14
N SER A 73 -17.48 -26.28 -10.15
CA SER A 73 -17.14 -27.68 -9.88
C SER A 73 -16.81 -27.86 -8.39
N THR A 74 -16.74 -29.11 -7.90
CA THR A 74 -16.35 -29.42 -6.50
C THR A 74 -14.94 -30.04 -6.31
N PRO A 75 -13.84 -29.56 -6.95
CA PRO A 75 -12.52 -30.13 -6.70
C PRO A 75 -12.01 -29.76 -5.30
N SER A 76 -11.23 -30.67 -4.71
CA SER A 76 -10.52 -30.38 -3.47
C SER A 76 -9.46 -29.29 -3.67
N ALA A 77 -9.12 -28.56 -2.60
CA ALA A 77 -8.08 -27.54 -2.63
C ALA A 77 -6.71 -28.10 -3.09
N GLU A 78 -6.40 -29.36 -2.75
CA GLU A 78 -5.17 -30.01 -3.19
C GLU A 78 -5.18 -30.32 -4.70
N ASN A 79 -6.34 -30.72 -5.25
CA ASN A 79 -6.48 -30.94 -6.69
C ASN A 79 -6.30 -29.62 -7.46
N PHE A 80 -6.84 -28.50 -6.95
CA PHE A 80 -6.60 -27.18 -7.53
C PHE A 80 -5.14 -26.75 -7.44
N ARG A 81 -4.51 -26.95 -6.28
CA ARG A 81 -3.10 -26.63 -6.08
C ARG A 81 -2.21 -27.35 -7.09
N ARG A 82 -2.47 -28.63 -7.34
CA ARG A 82 -1.76 -29.43 -8.35
C ARG A 82 -2.10 -29.00 -9.77
N HIS A 83 -3.36 -28.75 -10.06
CA HIS A 83 -3.80 -28.31 -11.39
C HIS A 83 -3.18 -26.96 -11.80
N LEU A 84 -3.00 -26.07 -10.82
CA LEU A 84 -2.41 -24.75 -11.01
C LEU A 84 -0.90 -24.70 -10.73
N ASP A 85 -0.27 -25.84 -10.43
CA ASP A 85 1.13 -25.98 -10.04
C ASP A 85 1.60 -24.95 -9.00
N LEU A 86 0.77 -24.73 -7.97
CA LEU A 86 0.98 -23.71 -6.97
C LEU A 86 1.94 -24.20 -5.88
N LEU A 87 3.04 -23.45 -5.71
CA LEU A 87 4.04 -23.69 -4.66
C LEU A 87 3.56 -23.29 -3.25
N CYS A 88 2.47 -22.53 -3.13
CA CYS A 88 1.94 -22.09 -1.84
C CYS A 88 1.22 -23.24 -1.11
N ARG A 89 1.60 -23.53 0.14
CA ARG A 89 0.95 -24.55 0.98
C ARG A 89 -0.51 -24.20 1.29
N ASN A 90 -1.37 -25.22 1.34
CA ASN A 90 -2.75 -25.16 1.81
C ASN A 90 -2.79 -24.83 3.32
N GLU A 91 -2.64 -23.56 3.66
CA GLU A 91 -2.88 -23.08 5.03
C GLU A 91 -4.39 -22.87 5.18
N ARG A 92 -5.03 -23.79 5.92
CA ARG A 92 -6.40 -23.62 6.41
C ARG A 92 -6.45 -22.36 7.27
N TYR A 93 -7.15 -21.32 6.82
CA TYR A 93 -7.57 -20.24 7.70
C TYR A 93 -8.73 -20.77 8.57
N TYR A 94 -8.39 -21.37 9.72
CA TYR A 94 -9.24 -21.24 10.89
C TYR A 94 -8.68 -20.08 11.69
N GLU A 95 -9.49 -19.03 11.86
CA GLU A 95 -9.73 -18.37 13.15
C GLU A 95 -10.87 -17.37 12.94
N ALA A 96 -11.94 -17.60 13.71
CA ALA A 96 -13.07 -16.71 13.92
C ALA A 96 -12.90 -16.07 15.30
#